data_AF-A0A4D5RWJ5-F1
#
_entry.id   AF-A0A4D5RWJ5-F1
#
_cell.length_a   1.000
_cell.length_b   1.000
_cell.length_c   1.000
_cell.angle_alpha   90.00
_cell.angle_beta   90.00
_cell.angle_gamma   90.00
#
_symmetry.space_group_name_H-M   'P 1'
#
loop_
_entity.id
_entity.type
_entity.pdbx_description
1 polymer ?
#
loop_
_entity_poly.entity_id
_entity_poly.type
_entity_poly.pdbx_seq_one_letter_code
_entity_poly.pdbx_strand_id
1 'polypeptide(L)'
;MGKTAVFVLATLQQLDPVDGQVSVLVMCHTRELAFQISKEYERFSKYLPSVRVGVFFGGMNISNDEKLLKSSCPHVVVATPGRALALVRSRKLQLKHIKHFVLDECDKMLEQLDMRRDVQEIFRNTPHEKQVMMFSATLSKDIRPVCLKIMQDVITPNSLHPSHTTPPLGQPASLSRSPASVLRG
;
A
#
# COMPACT_ATOMS: atom_id res chain seq x y z
N MET A 1 15.59 -12.24 -3.15
CA MET A 1 16.10 -11.91 -1.80
C MET A 1 16.28 -10.39 -1.74
N GLY A 2 15.55 -9.66 -0.89
CA GLY A 2 15.69 -8.19 -0.75
C GLY A 2 14.49 -7.32 -1.15
N LYS A 3 13.33 -7.91 -1.52
CA LYS A 3 12.13 -7.14 -1.92
C LYS A 3 11.62 -6.22 -0.80
N THR A 4 11.64 -6.70 0.44
CA THR A 4 11.23 -5.94 1.63
C THR A 4 12.06 -4.67 1.80
N ALA A 5 13.39 -4.78 1.75
CA ALA A 5 14.27 -3.62 1.88
C ALA A 5 14.01 -2.55 0.80
N VAL A 6 13.67 -2.97 -0.43
CA VAL A 6 13.37 -2.03 -1.54
C VAL A 6 12.21 -1.12 -1.20
N PHE A 7 11.04 -1.67 -0.83
CA PHE A 7 9.89 -0.81 -0.53
C PHE A 7 9.99 -0.12 0.82
N VAL A 8 10.64 -0.74 1.83
CA VAL A 8 10.84 -0.10 3.13
C VAL A 8 11.70 1.16 2.96
N LEU A 9 12.86 1.05 2.29
CA LEU A 9 13.72 2.20 2.04
C LEU A 9 13.05 3.23 1.12
N ALA A 10 12.39 2.79 0.05
CA ALA A 10 11.73 3.70 -0.88
C ALA A 10 10.60 4.51 -0.22
N THR A 11 9.80 3.88 0.65
CA THR A 11 8.71 4.56 1.36
C THR A 11 9.22 5.42 2.49
N LEU A 12 10.20 4.96 3.29
CA LEU A 12 10.81 5.79 4.34
C LEU A 12 11.49 7.04 3.78
N GLN A 13 12.17 6.93 2.64
CA GLN A 13 12.82 8.07 1.98
C GLN A 13 11.83 9.15 1.52
N GLN A 14 10.61 8.76 1.16
CA GLN A 14 9.55 9.65 0.69
C GLN A 14 8.56 10.04 1.79
N LEU A 15 8.70 9.46 2.99
CA LEU A 15 7.79 9.68 4.09
C LEU A 15 8.06 11.04 4.72
N ASP A 16 7.03 11.88 4.72
CA ASP A 16 6.92 13.09 5.53
C ASP A 16 5.88 12.83 6.63
N PRO A 17 6.30 12.52 7.87
CA PRO A 17 5.40 12.12 8.95
C PRO A 17 4.48 13.25 9.39
N VAL A 18 3.16 13.00 9.38
CA VAL A 18 2.16 13.91 9.94
C VAL A 18 1.41 13.18 11.04
N ASP A 19 1.42 13.74 12.25
CA ASP A 19 0.77 13.13 13.40
C ASP A 19 -0.73 12.91 13.14
N GLY A 20 -1.21 11.72 13.54
CA GLY A 20 -2.60 11.32 13.31
C GLY A 20 -2.91 10.85 11.89
N GLN A 21 -1.93 10.76 10.99
CA GLN A 21 -2.13 10.33 9.60
C GLN A 21 -1.30 9.09 9.24
N VAL A 22 -1.96 8.15 8.56
CA VAL A 22 -1.28 7.02 7.91
C VAL A 22 -0.95 7.42 6.47
N SER A 23 0.33 7.38 6.12
CA SER A 23 0.84 7.74 4.78
C SER A 23 1.26 6.51 3.98
N VAL A 24 1.64 5.42 4.65
CA VAL A 24 2.08 4.16 4.03
C VAL A 24 1.22 3.03 4.54
N LEU A 25 0.63 2.27 3.62
CA LEU A 25 -0.06 1.02 3.91
C LEU A 25 0.65 -0.12 3.18
N VAL A 26 1.16 -1.07 3.95
CA VAL A 26 1.70 -2.34 3.45
C VAL A 26 0.77 -3.46 3.83
N MET A 27 0.40 -4.29 2.86
CA MET A 27 -0.37 -5.51 3.09
C MET A 27 0.41 -6.75 2.67
N CYS A 28 0.23 -7.80 3.45
CA CYS A 28 0.82 -9.11 3.22
C CYS A 28 -0.12 -10.23 3.69
N HIS A 29 0.16 -11.47 3.28
CA HIS A 29 -0.79 -12.56 3.43
C HIS A 29 -0.77 -13.28 4.79
N THR A 30 0.34 -13.21 5.54
CA THR A 30 0.50 -13.89 6.84
C THR A 30 0.86 -12.93 7.97
N ARG A 31 0.62 -13.38 9.20
CA ARG A 31 0.93 -12.64 10.43
C ARG A 31 2.43 -12.54 10.64
N GLU A 32 3.13 -13.62 10.35
CA GLU A 32 4.57 -13.77 10.48
C GLU A 32 5.27 -12.78 9.53
N LEU A 33 4.81 -12.70 8.27
CA LEU A 33 5.34 -11.76 7.30
C LEU A 33 5.06 -10.30 7.70
N ALA A 34 3.87 -10.00 8.24
CA ALA A 34 3.56 -8.66 8.73
C ALA A 34 4.53 -8.22 9.84
N PHE A 35 4.84 -9.13 10.77
CA PHE A 35 5.79 -8.87 11.84
C PHE A 35 7.21 -8.68 11.31
N GLN A 36 7.65 -9.51 10.35
CA GLN A 36 8.96 -9.38 9.72
C GLN A 36 9.12 -8.04 8.98
N ILE A 37 8.12 -7.62 8.22
CA ILE A 37 8.11 -6.33 7.52
C ILE A 37 8.18 -5.17 8.52
N SER A 38 7.42 -5.24 9.62
CA SER A 38 7.48 -4.22 10.69
C SER A 38 8.87 -4.09 11.30
N LYS A 39 9.55 -5.23 11.53
CA LYS A 39 10.92 -5.22 12.06
C LYS A 39 11.91 -4.58 11.11
N GLU A 40 11.74 -4.76 9.80
CA GLU A 40 12.56 -4.06 8.81
C GLU A 40 12.28 -2.55 8.82
N TYR A 41 11.01 -2.11 8.91
CA TYR A 41 10.72 -0.69 9.10
C TYR A 41 11.37 -0.12 10.36
N GLU A 42 11.21 -0.77 11.52
CA GLU A 42 11.81 -0.34 12.79
C GLU A 42 13.34 -0.25 12.69
N ARG A 43 13.97 -1.23 12.02
CA ARG A 43 15.42 -1.27 11.80
C ARG A 43 15.90 -0.08 10.96
N PHE A 44 15.21 0.22 9.86
CA PHE A 44 15.61 1.31 8.94
C PHE A 44 15.15 2.69 9.43
N SER A 45 14.13 2.77 10.28
CA SER A 45 13.66 4.02 10.89
C SER A 45 14.29 4.32 12.25
N LYS A 46 15.31 3.56 12.68
CA LYS A 46 15.98 3.70 13.99
C LYS A 46 16.41 5.14 14.31
N TYR A 47 16.82 5.90 13.30
CA TYR A 47 17.27 7.29 13.45
C TYR A 47 16.23 8.32 12.98
N LEU A 48 14.98 7.90 12.80
CA LEU A 48 13.84 8.73 12.42
C LEU A 48 12.82 8.74 13.58
N PRO A 49 13.06 9.49 14.67
CA PRO A 49 12.30 9.37 15.92
C PRO A 49 10.81 9.70 15.77
N SER A 50 10.45 10.50 14.76
CA SER A 50 9.06 10.83 14.45
C SER A 50 8.31 9.70 13.74
N VAL A 51 8.99 8.71 13.15
CA VAL A 51 8.34 7.63 12.40
C VAL A 51 7.79 6.58 13.35
N ARG A 52 6.51 6.25 13.19
CA ARG A 52 5.81 5.22 13.97
C ARG A 52 5.26 4.18 13.02
N VAL A 53 5.43 2.92 13.39
CA VAL A 53 5.01 1.76 12.61
C VAL A 53 3.99 0.99 13.44
N GLY A 54 2.84 0.66 12.84
CA GLY A 54 1.81 -0.17 13.46
C GLY A 54 1.63 -1.47 12.69
N VAL A 55 1.48 -2.58 13.42
CA VAL A 55 1.20 -3.90 12.85
C VAL A 55 -0.19 -4.37 13.25
N PHE A 56 -1.03 -4.74 12.28
CA PHE A 56 -2.40 -5.19 12.54
C PHE A 56 -2.73 -6.49 11.81
N PHE A 57 -3.04 -7.54 12.58
CA PHE A 57 -3.44 -8.83 12.03
C PHE A 57 -4.47 -9.56 12.91
N GLY A 58 -5.16 -10.54 12.33
CA GLY A 58 -6.19 -11.35 12.98
C GLY A 58 -5.71 -12.18 14.18
N GLY A 59 -6.64 -12.64 15.03
CA GLY A 59 -6.35 -13.53 16.16
C GLY A 59 -6.04 -12.84 17.49
N MET A 60 -5.98 -11.51 17.51
CA MET A 60 -5.90 -10.69 18.73
C MET A 60 -7.13 -9.80 18.88
N ASN A 61 -7.40 -9.29 20.09
CA ASN A 61 -8.53 -8.38 20.33
C ASN A 61 -8.34 -7.08 19.54
N ILE A 62 -9.27 -6.80 18.61
CA ILE A 62 -9.25 -5.62 17.74
C ILE A 62 -9.26 -4.30 18.54
N SER A 63 -9.83 -4.29 19.74
CA SER A 63 -9.91 -3.11 20.61
C SER A 63 -8.54 -2.55 20.96
N ASN A 64 -7.50 -3.39 20.99
CA ASN A 64 -6.12 -2.93 21.23
C ASN A 64 -5.60 -2.13 20.03
N ASP A 65 -5.88 -2.59 18.81
CA ASP A 65 -5.52 -1.88 17.58
C ASP A 65 -6.28 -0.54 17.50
N GLU A 66 -7.56 -0.53 17.86
CA GLU A 66 -8.36 0.71 17.88
C GLU A 66 -7.83 1.73 18.89
N LYS A 67 -7.41 1.27 20.08
CA LYS A 67 -6.79 2.11 21.10
C LYS A 67 -5.47 2.69 20.58
N LEU A 68 -4.62 1.87 19.98
CA LEU A 68 -3.35 2.31 19.40
C LEU A 68 -3.57 3.36 18.31
N LEU A 69 -4.49 3.11 17.37
CA LEU A 69 -4.82 4.06 16.31
C LEU A 69 -5.33 5.41 16.85
N LYS A 70 -6.03 5.39 17.99
CA LYS A 70 -6.54 6.61 18.64
C LYS A 70 -5.47 7.37 19.42
N SER A 71 -4.61 6.68 20.17
CA SER A 71 -3.65 7.32 21.08
C SER A 71 -2.29 7.59 20.46
N SER A 72 -1.86 6.74 19.52
CA SER A 72 -0.53 6.77 18.91
C SER A 72 -0.62 6.29 17.46
N CYS A 73 -1.33 7.07 16.64
CA CYS A 73 -1.56 6.73 15.24
C CYS A 73 -0.20 6.57 14.50
N PRO A 74 0.04 5.42 13.85
CA PRO A 74 1.27 5.18 13.11
C PRO A 74 1.27 5.88 11.75
N HIS A 75 2.46 6.21 11.25
CA HIS A 75 2.65 6.77 9.90
C HIS A 75 2.72 5.67 8.84
N VAL A 76 3.22 4.50 9.25
CA VAL A 76 3.31 3.28 8.45
C VAL A 76 2.45 2.21 9.09
N VAL A 77 1.53 1.64 8.33
CA VAL A 77 0.73 0.48 8.75
C VAL A 77 1.14 -0.74 7.94
N VAL A 78 1.44 -1.83 8.62
CA VAL A 78 1.64 -3.15 8.04
C VAL A 78 0.51 -4.06 8.53
N ALA A 79 -0.26 -4.66 7.62
CA ALA A 79 -1.45 -5.39 8.05
C ALA A 79 -1.83 -6.57 7.15
N THR A 80 -2.56 -7.53 7.73
CA THR A 80 -3.29 -8.52 6.91
C THR A 80 -4.64 -7.93 6.46
N PRO A 81 -5.12 -8.25 5.23
CA PRO A 81 -6.30 -7.62 4.65
C PRO A 81 -7.55 -7.66 5.55
N GLY A 82 -7.89 -8.83 6.10
CA GLY A 82 -9.10 -8.96 6.93
C GLY A 82 -9.09 -8.06 8.18
N ARG A 83 -7.95 -7.90 8.85
CA ARG A 83 -7.84 -7.00 10.01
C ARG A 83 -7.85 -5.54 9.59
N ALA A 84 -7.09 -5.18 8.57
CA ALA A 84 -7.09 -3.81 8.03
C ALA A 84 -8.50 -3.38 7.63
N LEU A 85 -9.22 -4.23 6.89
CA LEU A 85 -10.57 -3.93 6.46
C LEU A 85 -11.54 -3.76 7.62
N ALA A 86 -11.46 -4.60 8.65
CA ALA A 86 -12.28 -4.45 9.85
C ALA A 86 -12.08 -3.07 10.52
N LEU A 87 -10.83 -2.62 10.63
CA LEU A 87 -10.48 -1.30 11.20
C LEU A 87 -10.91 -0.14 10.29
N VAL A 88 -10.87 -0.32 8.97
CA VAL A 88 -11.38 0.66 8.00
C VAL A 88 -12.89 0.79 8.10
N ARG A 89 -13.62 -0.34 8.13
CA ARG A 89 -15.09 -0.37 8.25
C ARG A 89 -15.59 0.23 9.56
N SER A 90 -14.85 0.03 10.67
CA SER A 90 -15.16 0.70 11.95
C SER A 90 -14.69 2.15 12.03
N ARG A 91 -14.15 2.70 10.93
CA ARG A 91 -13.60 4.07 10.80
C ARG A 91 -12.47 4.40 11.77
N LYS A 92 -11.80 3.38 12.30
CA LYS A 92 -10.66 3.53 13.24
C LYS A 92 -9.35 3.72 12.48
N LEU A 93 -9.20 3.03 11.35
CA LEU A 93 -8.10 3.22 10.42
C LEU A 93 -8.55 4.13 9.26
N GLN A 94 -8.07 5.37 9.24
CA GLN A 94 -8.37 6.32 8.16
C GLN A 94 -7.33 6.22 7.05
N LEU A 95 -7.78 6.03 5.81
CA LEU A 95 -6.89 5.82 4.66
C LEU A 95 -6.82 7.01 3.69
N LYS A 96 -7.46 8.13 4.02
CA LYS A 96 -7.53 9.33 3.18
C LYS A 96 -6.19 10.03 2.89
N HIS A 97 -5.13 9.66 3.60
CA HIS A 97 -3.79 10.25 3.46
C HIS A 97 -2.74 9.28 2.91
N ILE A 98 -3.17 8.10 2.45
CA ILE A 98 -2.26 7.11 1.88
C ILE A 98 -1.59 7.68 0.63
N LYS A 99 -0.26 7.80 0.70
CA LYS A 99 0.64 8.16 -0.40
C LYS A 99 1.31 6.93 -1.01
N HIS A 100 1.48 5.86 -0.24
CA HIS A 100 2.09 4.61 -0.69
C HIS A 100 1.23 3.41 -0.30
N PHE A 101 0.90 2.59 -1.29
CA PHE A 101 0.14 1.35 -1.12
C PHE A 101 0.95 0.17 -1.64
N VAL A 102 1.37 -0.71 -0.73
CA VAL A 102 2.29 -1.80 -1.02
C VAL A 102 1.61 -3.14 -0.80
N LEU A 103 1.74 -4.05 -1.76
CA LEU A 103 1.34 -5.45 -1.61
C LEU A 103 2.59 -6.33 -1.68
N ASP A 104 2.93 -7.00 -0.57
CA ASP A 104 3.99 -8.02 -0.55
C ASP A 104 3.39 -9.42 -0.60
N GLU A 105 4.03 -10.30 -1.38
CA GLU A 105 3.46 -11.58 -1.81
C GLU A 105 2.05 -11.43 -2.39
N CYS A 106 1.92 -10.46 -3.30
CA CYS A 106 0.64 -10.06 -3.87
C CYS A 106 -0.08 -11.20 -4.62
N ASP A 107 0.65 -12.16 -5.16
CA ASP A 107 0.06 -13.33 -5.81
C ASP A 107 -0.74 -14.18 -4.82
N LYS A 108 -0.18 -14.47 -3.65
CA LYS A 108 -0.85 -15.22 -2.59
C LYS A 108 -2.10 -14.50 -2.08
N MET A 109 -2.01 -13.18 -1.92
CA MET A 109 -3.17 -12.37 -1.49
C MET A 109 -4.27 -12.29 -2.53
N LEU A 110 -3.92 -12.19 -3.82
CA LEU A 110 -4.89 -11.93 -4.89
C LEU A 110 -5.46 -13.21 -5.51
N GLU A 111 -4.83 -14.37 -5.29
CA GLU A 111 -5.35 -15.69 -5.65
C GLU A 111 -6.52 -16.10 -4.75
N GLN A 112 -6.47 -15.74 -3.46
CA GLN A 112 -7.56 -16.01 -2.50
C GLN A 112 -8.69 -14.99 -2.67
N LEU A 113 -9.91 -15.48 -2.96
CA LEU A 113 -11.04 -14.63 -3.35
C LEU A 113 -11.47 -13.65 -2.25
N ASP A 114 -11.49 -14.10 -1.00
CA ASP A 114 -11.82 -13.31 0.18
C ASP A 114 -10.77 -12.21 0.41
N MET A 115 -9.49 -12.56 0.44
CA MET A 115 -8.41 -11.59 0.60
C MET A 115 -8.37 -10.58 -0.54
N ARG A 116 -8.58 -11.02 -1.79
CA ARG A 116 -8.67 -10.13 -2.95
C ARG A 116 -9.79 -9.12 -2.80
N ARG A 117 -10.99 -9.54 -2.35
CA ARG A 117 -12.12 -8.64 -2.13
C ARG A 117 -11.79 -7.62 -1.05
N ASP A 118 -11.16 -8.06 0.03
CA ASP A 118 -10.76 -7.18 1.12
C ASP A 118 -9.74 -6.14 0.64
N VAL A 119 -8.70 -6.55 -0.08
CA VAL A 119 -7.70 -5.66 -0.68
C VAL A 119 -8.36 -4.63 -1.61
N GLN A 120 -9.30 -5.05 -2.47
CA GLN A 120 -10.01 -4.15 -3.38
C GLN A 120 -10.89 -3.13 -2.62
N GLU A 121 -11.53 -3.52 -1.53
CA GLU A 121 -12.32 -2.60 -0.71
C GLU A 121 -11.42 -1.60 0.02
N ILE A 122 -10.33 -2.06 0.64
CA ILE A 122 -9.32 -1.19 1.27
C ILE A 122 -8.76 -0.20 0.24
N PHE A 123 -8.38 -0.69 -0.94
CA PHE A 123 -7.81 0.13 -2.01
C PHE A 123 -8.75 1.25 -2.45
N ARG A 124 -10.05 0.97 -2.59
CA ARG A 124 -11.08 1.97 -2.93
C ARG A 124 -11.28 3.05 -1.86
N ASN A 125 -10.86 2.79 -0.62
CA ASN A 125 -10.90 3.78 0.47
C ASN A 125 -9.63 4.65 0.55
N THR A 126 -8.69 4.49 -0.40
CA THR A 126 -7.46 5.30 -0.49
C THR A 126 -7.55 6.36 -1.60
N PRO A 127 -6.77 7.45 -1.55
CA PRO A 127 -6.71 8.45 -2.62
C PRO A 127 -6.36 7.84 -3.98
N HIS A 128 -6.82 8.46 -5.07
CA HIS A 128 -6.41 8.07 -6.42
C HIS A 128 -4.92 8.36 -6.66
N GLU A 129 -4.46 9.55 -6.28
CA GLU A 129 -3.04 9.93 -6.38
C GLU A 129 -2.24 9.29 -5.24
N LYS A 130 -1.64 8.13 -5.54
CA LYS A 130 -0.76 7.39 -4.64
C LYS A 130 0.19 6.51 -5.46
N GLN A 131 1.35 6.21 -4.91
CA GLN A 131 2.24 5.21 -5.48
C GLN A 131 1.79 3.81 -5.09
N VAL A 132 1.60 2.93 -6.08
CA VAL A 132 1.28 1.51 -5.84
C VAL A 132 2.47 0.64 -6.18
N MET A 133 2.89 -0.20 -5.24
CA MET A 133 4.00 -1.15 -5.45
C MET A 133 3.53 -2.57 -5.14
N MET A 134 3.84 -3.51 -6.02
CA MET A 134 3.50 -4.91 -5.83
C MET A 134 4.74 -5.80 -5.97
N PHE A 135 4.91 -6.69 -5.01
CA PHE A 135 6.04 -7.59 -4.89
C PHE A 135 5.54 -9.02 -4.77
N SER A 136 6.20 -9.92 -5.50
CA SER A 136 5.93 -11.35 -5.40
C SER A 136 7.14 -12.13 -5.94
N ALA A 137 7.40 -13.31 -5.38
CA ALA A 137 8.39 -14.25 -5.94
C ALA A 137 7.82 -15.03 -7.14
N THR A 138 6.50 -15.19 -7.22
CA THR A 138 5.82 -16.13 -8.11
C THR A 138 4.69 -15.45 -8.87
N LEU A 139 5.05 -14.53 -9.78
CA LEU A 139 4.06 -13.91 -10.67
C LEU A 139 3.76 -14.84 -11.86
N SER A 140 2.74 -15.68 -11.69
CA SER A 140 2.15 -16.47 -12.77
C SER A 140 1.55 -15.56 -13.85
N LYS A 141 1.30 -16.11 -15.06
CA LYS A 141 0.68 -15.34 -16.15
C LYS A 141 -0.76 -14.93 -15.82
N ASP A 142 -1.47 -15.71 -15.00
CA ASP A 142 -2.88 -15.53 -14.70
C ASP A 142 -3.13 -14.47 -13.62
N ILE A 143 -2.18 -14.30 -12.69
CA ILE A 143 -2.31 -13.30 -11.61
C ILE A 143 -1.88 -11.90 -12.07
N ARG A 144 -1.02 -11.81 -13.10
CA ARG A 144 -0.52 -10.55 -13.62
C ARG A 144 -1.64 -9.59 -14.07
N PRO A 145 -2.67 -10.02 -14.83
CA PRO A 145 -3.82 -9.17 -15.15
C PRO A 145 -4.56 -8.64 -13.91
N VAL A 146 -4.66 -9.44 -12.84
CA VAL A 146 -5.32 -9.02 -11.59
C VAL A 146 -4.53 -7.92 -10.90
N CYS A 147 -3.21 -8.09 -10.79
CA CYS A 147 -2.30 -7.07 -10.27
C CYS A 147 -2.38 -5.78 -11.10
N LEU A 148 -2.33 -5.90 -12.43
CA LEU A 148 -2.41 -4.77 -13.34
C LEU A 148 -3.75 -4.03 -13.24
N LYS A 149 -4.87 -4.73 -13.01
CA LYS A 149 -6.17 -4.08 -12.83
C LYS A 149 -6.20 -3.17 -11.60
N ILE A 150 -5.67 -3.63 -10.47
CA ILE A 150 -5.55 -2.81 -9.25
C ILE A 150 -4.65 -1.59 -9.50
N MET A 151 -3.61 -1.74 -10.33
CA MET A 151 -2.75 -0.62 -10.74
C MET A 151 -3.43 0.35 -11.72
N GLN A 152 -4.26 -0.16 -12.65
CA GLN A 152 -4.98 0.65 -13.63
C GLN A 152 -6.11 1.48 -12.98
N ASP A 153 -6.68 0.99 -11.87
CA ASP A 153 -7.64 1.75 -11.05
C ASP A 153 -6.98 3.03 -10.42
N VAL A 154 -5.64 3.12 -10.38
CA VAL A 154 -4.90 4.35 -10.03
C VAL A 154 -4.88 5.34 -11.20
N ILE A 155 -4.76 4.84 -12.43
CA ILE A 155 -4.44 5.63 -13.63
C ILE A 155 -5.71 6.16 -14.30
N THR A 156 -6.87 5.55 -14.07
CA THR A 156 -8.11 5.88 -14.79
C THR A 156 -9.18 6.49 -13.87
N PRO A 157 -9.01 7.74 -13.38
CA PRO A 157 -10.16 8.51 -12.94
C PRO A 157 -10.93 8.91 -14.22
N ASN A 158 -12.22 8.60 -14.32
CA ASN A 158 -13.05 8.93 -15.48
C ASN A 158 -12.79 10.33 -16.07
N SER A 159 -12.30 10.37 -17.33
CA SER A 159 -12.37 11.39 -18.41
C SER A 159 -11.03 11.41 -19.18
N LEU A 160 -10.97 11.33 -20.51
CA LEU A 160 -11.73 12.07 -21.51
C LEU A 160 -11.97 11.26 -22.80
N HIS A 161 -13.07 11.57 -23.47
CA HIS A 161 -13.37 11.21 -24.87
C HIS A 161 -12.15 11.35 -25.80
N PRO A 162 -12.04 10.52 -26.85
CA PRO A 162 -11.06 10.75 -27.91
C PRO A 162 -11.52 11.95 -28.74
N SER A 163 -11.09 13.17 -28.37
CA SER A 163 -11.06 14.28 -29.31
C SER A 163 -9.64 14.40 -29.85
N HIS A 164 -9.52 14.11 -31.13
CA HIS A 164 -8.32 14.31 -31.93
C HIS A 164 -7.83 15.75 -31.78
N THR A 165 -6.66 15.95 -31.20
CA THR A 165 -5.77 17.06 -31.57
C THR A 165 -4.34 16.71 -31.20
N THR A 166 -3.48 16.64 -32.21
CA THR A 166 -2.03 16.53 -32.13
C THR A 166 -1.44 17.71 -31.34
N PRO A 167 -0.51 17.51 -30.40
CA PRO A 167 0.16 18.63 -29.73
C PRO A 167 1.28 19.23 -30.62
N PRO A 168 1.58 20.54 -30.52
CA PRO A 168 2.68 21.15 -31.25
C PRO A 168 4.05 20.74 -30.68
N LEU A 169 5.06 20.66 -31.55
CA LEU A 169 6.47 20.47 -31.18
C LEU A 169 6.95 21.59 -30.26
N GLY A 170 7.51 21.26 -29.08
CA GLY A 170 8.33 22.21 -28.31
C GLY A 170 8.23 22.22 -26.78
N GLN A 171 7.62 21.25 -26.10
CA GLN A 171 7.67 21.18 -24.63
C GLN A 171 8.61 20.09 -24.12
N PRO A 172 9.39 20.32 -23.04
CA PRO A 172 10.22 19.28 -22.45
C PRO A 172 9.31 18.17 -21.94
N ALA A 173 9.66 16.93 -22.26
CA ALA A 173 8.94 15.76 -21.79
C ALA A 173 8.78 15.82 -20.27
N SER A 174 7.54 16.04 -19.80
CA SER A 174 7.21 15.83 -18.40
C SER A 174 7.59 14.39 -18.07
N LEU A 175 8.56 14.22 -17.17
CA LEU A 175 8.96 12.93 -16.63
C LEU A 175 7.67 12.19 -16.23
N SER A 176 7.33 11.13 -16.96
CA SER A 176 6.16 10.32 -16.65
C SER A 176 6.39 9.71 -15.27
N ARG A 177 5.67 10.23 -14.27
CA ARG A 177 5.61 9.62 -12.94
C ARG A 177 5.00 8.24 -13.14
N SER A 178 5.84 7.21 -13.12
CA SER A 178 5.40 5.82 -13.25
C SER A 178 4.35 5.53 -12.18
N PRO A 179 3.06 5.27 -12.53
CA PRO A 179 2.01 5.25 -11.51
C PRO A 179 1.98 3.94 -10.71
N ALA A 180 2.64 2.89 -11.17
CA ALA A 180 2.72 1.63 -10.45
C ALA A 180 3.87 0.77 -10.98
N SER A 181 4.60 0.12 -10.06
CA SER A 181 5.65 -0.83 -10.41
C SER A 181 5.33 -2.21 -9.84
N VAL A 182 5.23 -3.22 -10.72
CA VAL A 182 5.28 -4.62 -10.32
C VAL A 182 6.73 -5.06 -10.41
N LEU A 183 7.38 -5.29 -9.26
CA LEU A 183 8.76 -5.77 -9.24
C LEU A 183 8.76 -7.28 -9.07
N ARG A 184 9.30 -7.98 -10.08
CA ARG A 184 9.78 -9.36 -9.94
C ARG A 184 11.13 -9.32 -9.24
N GLY A 185 11.34 -10.22 -8.29
CA GLY A 185 12.63 -10.40 -7.63
C GLY A 185 13.03 -11.86 -7.57
#